data_AF-A0A2R2ITY9-F1
#
_entry.id   AF-A0A2R2ITY9-F1
#
_cell.length_a   1.000
_cell.length_b   1.000
_cell.length_c   1.000
_cell.angle_alpha   90.00
_cell.angle_beta   90.00
_cell.angle_gamma   90.00
#
_symmetry.space_group_name_H-M   'P 1'
#
loop_
_entity.id
_entity.type
_entity.pdbx_description
1 polymer ?
#
loop_
_entity_poly.entity_id
_entity_poly.type
_entity_poly.pdbx_seq_one_letter_code
_entity_poly.pdbx_strand_id
1 'polypeptide(L)'
;MHIQNPNTHETVAFAVAGLTERLAAFEQDLNAWQNLADNAARRVQTAEALRSETEQARKDCRQAMRSSLGIPTKAVRELKGKEMANLELAEETLKIAEEEKIQAEMQQERLFEQRQTLVKERQTLVKERDALRRQYWDAVLDDQIT
;
A
#
# COMPACT_ATOMS: atom_id res chain seq x y z
N MET A 1 -34.59 -15.98 19.38
CA MET A 1 -35.02 -14.57 19.43
C MET A 1 -34.00 -13.75 18.65
N HIS A 2 -34.35 -13.28 17.44
CA HIS A 2 -33.45 -12.43 16.64
C HIS A 2 -33.67 -10.98 17.08
N ILE A 3 -32.64 -10.35 17.62
CA ILE A 3 -32.70 -8.95 18.03
C ILE A 3 -32.57 -8.11 16.74
N GLN A 4 -33.69 -7.54 16.30
CA GLN A 4 -33.79 -6.64 15.15
C GLN A 4 -33.70 -5.19 15.63
N ASN A 5 -32.98 -4.36 14.89
CA ASN A 5 -33.00 -2.92 15.11
C ASN A 5 -34.39 -2.37 14.74
N PRO A 6 -35.10 -1.69 15.65
CA PRO A 6 -36.46 -1.20 15.39
C PRO A 6 -36.54 -0.09 14.33
N ASN A 7 -35.42 0.57 14.01
CA ASN A 7 -35.38 1.66 13.03
C ASN A 7 -34.98 1.19 11.62
N THR A 8 -34.15 0.16 11.51
CA THR A 8 -33.65 -0.35 10.22
C THR A 8 -34.23 -1.71 9.83
N HIS A 9 -34.92 -2.39 10.76
CA HIS A 9 -35.41 -3.77 10.63
C HIS A 9 -34.33 -4.83 10.35
N GLU A 10 -33.06 -4.43 10.32
CA GLU A 10 -31.94 -5.34 10.14
C GLU A 10 -31.57 -6.03 11.45
N THR A 11 -31.07 -7.26 11.34
CA THR A 11 -30.50 -7.94 12.50
C THR A 11 -29.10 -7.39 12.77
N VAL A 12 -28.74 -7.25 14.05
CA VAL A 12 -27.36 -6.87 14.44
C VAL A 12 -26.33 -7.82 13.80
N ALA A 13 -26.68 -9.11 13.63
CA ALA A 13 -25.84 -10.09 12.96
C ALA A 13 -25.56 -9.75 11.48
N PHE A 14 -26.57 -9.28 10.75
CA PHE A 14 -26.41 -8.86 9.34
C PHE A 14 -25.50 -7.63 9.24
N ALA A 15 -25.72 -6.63 10.09
CA ALA A 15 -24.90 -5.42 10.09
C ALA A 15 -23.44 -5.68 10.51
N VAL A 16 -23.21 -6.63 11.43
CA VAL A 16 -21.87 -7.12 11.80
C VAL A 16 -21.21 -7.85 10.63
N ALA A 17 -21.94 -8.68 9.89
CA ALA A 17 -21.42 -9.38 8.71
C ALA A 17 -20.94 -8.37 7.65
N GLY A 18 -21.77 -7.37 7.31
CA GLY A 18 -21.40 -6.33 6.35
C GLY A 18 -20.23 -5.44 6.82
N LEU A 19 -20.05 -5.22 8.12
CA LEU A 19 -18.86 -4.54 8.65
C LEU A 19 -17.61 -5.44 8.54
N THR A 20 -17.76 -6.75 8.74
CA THR A 20 -16.66 -7.72 8.63
C THR A 20 -16.16 -7.84 7.19
N GLU A 21 -17.07 -7.88 6.21
CA GLU A 21 -16.71 -7.87 4.78
C GLU A 21 -15.93 -6.61 4.39
N ARG A 22 -16.39 -5.44 4.84
CA ARG A 22 -15.69 -4.16 4.58
C ARG A 22 -14.34 -4.06 5.28
N LEU A 23 -14.19 -4.65 6.48
CA LEU A 23 -12.88 -4.77 7.14
C LEU A 23 -11.92 -5.65 6.32
N ALA A 24 -12.40 -6.79 5.81
CA ALA A 24 -11.58 -7.67 4.98
C ALA A 24 -11.12 -6.98 3.68
N ALA A 25 -12.02 -6.22 3.03
CA ALA A 25 -11.66 -5.42 1.86
C ALA A 25 -10.62 -4.34 2.20
N PHE A 26 -10.80 -3.63 3.33
CA PHE A 26 -9.82 -2.64 3.79
C PHE A 26 -8.44 -3.26 4.07
N GLU A 27 -8.38 -4.45 4.67
CA GLU A 27 -7.12 -5.17 4.91
C GLU A 27 -6.43 -5.58 3.59
N GLN A 28 -7.20 -5.97 2.58
CA GLN A 28 -6.66 -6.24 1.24
C GLN A 28 -6.10 -4.98 0.58
N ASP A 29 -6.84 -3.87 0.63
CA ASP A 29 -6.39 -2.59 0.09
C ASP A 29 -5.14 -2.07 0.81
N LEU A 30 -5.04 -2.28 2.13
CA LEU A 30 -3.87 -1.92 2.93
C LEU A 30 -2.64 -2.72 2.50
N ASN A 31 -2.79 -4.04 2.32
CA ASN A 31 -1.70 -4.89 1.83
C ASN A 31 -1.26 -4.49 0.41
N ALA A 32 -2.20 -4.15 -0.47
CA ALA A 32 -1.89 -3.67 -1.81
C ALA A 32 -1.09 -2.36 -1.80
N TRP A 33 -1.50 -1.40 -0.96
CA TRP A 33 -0.78 -0.15 -0.75
C TRP A 33 0.64 -0.38 -0.21
N GLN A 34 0.78 -1.25 0.79
CA GLN A 34 2.09 -1.57 1.37
C GLN A 34 3.03 -2.19 0.33
N ASN A 35 2.51 -3.10 -0.50
CA ASN A 35 3.29 -3.69 -1.61
C ASN A 35 3.75 -2.63 -2.61
N LEU A 36 2.91 -1.63 -2.95
CA LEU A 36 3.31 -0.53 -3.83
C LEU A 36 4.42 0.33 -3.21
N ALA A 37 4.30 0.67 -1.93
CA ALA A 37 5.32 1.45 -1.22
C ALA A 37 6.67 0.70 -1.16
N ASP A 38 6.64 -0.59 -0.84
CA ASP A 38 7.84 -1.43 -0.78
C ASP A 38 8.49 -1.59 -2.17
N ASN A 39 7.67 -1.74 -3.21
CA ASN A 39 8.12 -1.85 -4.59
C ASN A 39 8.79 -0.56 -5.09
N ALA A 40 8.23 0.60 -4.76
CA ALA A 40 8.84 1.89 -5.08
C ALA A 40 10.20 2.04 -4.39
N ALA A 41 10.30 1.68 -3.10
CA ALA A 41 11.55 1.72 -2.35
C ALA A 41 12.62 0.78 -2.94
N ARG A 42 12.25 -0.44 -3.33
CA ARG A 42 13.16 -1.40 -3.99
C ARG A 42 13.66 -0.89 -5.33
N ARG A 43 12.81 -0.21 -6.11
CA ARG A 43 13.21 0.40 -7.39
C ARG A 43 14.21 1.54 -7.19
N VAL A 44 14.01 2.39 -6.18
CA VAL A 44 15.00 3.42 -5.83
C VAL A 44 16.36 2.79 -5.52
N GLN A 45 16.39 1.75 -4.68
CA GLN A 45 17.64 1.02 -4.37
C GLN A 45 18.28 0.38 -5.62
N THR A 46 17.45 -0.16 -6.53
CA THR A 46 17.93 -0.75 -7.78
C THR A 46 18.55 0.32 -8.69
N ALA A 47 17.92 1.49 -8.81
CA ALA A 47 18.47 2.61 -9.57
C ALA A 47 19.77 3.15 -8.98
N GLU A 48 19.90 3.19 -7.65
CA GLU A 48 21.14 3.55 -6.95
C GLU A 48 22.26 2.55 -7.25
N ALA A 49 21.95 1.24 -7.21
CA ALA A 49 22.90 0.20 -7.57
C ALA A 49 23.38 0.34 -9.03
N LEU A 50 22.47 0.56 -9.98
CA LEU A 50 22.80 0.78 -11.39
C LEU A 50 23.68 2.03 -11.60
N ARG A 51 23.43 3.11 -10.84
CA ARG A 51 24.29 4.30 -10.86
C ARG A 51 25.69 4.02 -10.29
N SER A 52 25.79 3.21 -9.23
CA SER A 52 27.09 2.77 -8.70
C SER A 52 27.87 1.94 -9.72
N GLU A 53 27.20 0.97 -10.37
CA GLU A 53 27.80 0.18 -11.44
C GLU A 53 28.24 1.04 -12.63
N THR A 54 27.46 2.06 -12.97
CA THR A 54 27.80 3.04 -14.01
C THR A 54 29.09 3.78 -13.65
N GLU A 55 29.21 4.24 -12.41
CA GLU A 55 30.41 4.94 -11.95
C GLU A 55 31.63 4.02 -11.99
N GLN A 56 31.46 2.76 -11.65
CA GLN A 56 32.52 1.76 -11.76
C GLN A 56 32.90 1.52 -13.23
N ALA A 57 31.93 1.32 -14.12
CA ALA A 57 32.17 1.18 -15.55
C ALA A 57 32.93 2.39 -16.15
N ARG A 58 32.64 3.60 -15.69
CA ARG A 58 33.40 4.82 -16.05
C ARG A 58 34.85 4.77 -15.59
N LYS A 59 35.10 4.32 -14.36
CA LYS A 59 36.47 4.17 -13.82
C LYS A 59 37.26 3.15 -14.63
N ASP A 60 36.63 2.00 -14.91
CA ASP A 60 37.24 0.91 -15.67
C ASP A 60 37.50 1.33 -17.13
N CYS A 61 36.55 2.05 -17.75
CA CYS A 61 36.70 2.59 -19.11
C CYS A 61 37.90 3.55 -19.21
N ARG A 62 38.03 4.48 -18.24
CA ARG A 62 39.21 5.37 -18.18
C ARG A 62 40.50 4.60 -17.99
N GLN A 63 40.50 3.57 -17.16
CA GLN A 63 41.69 2.75 -16.93
C GLN A 63 42.08 1.94 -18.18
N ALA A 64 41.10 1.38 -18.88
CA ALA A 64 41.31 0.68 -20.14
C ALA A 64 41.86 1.62 -21.22
N MET A 65 41.31 2.84 -21.34
CA MET A 65 41.83 3.88 -22.24
C MET A 65 43.26 4.29 -21.93
N ARG A 66 43.63 4.44 -20.64
CA ARG A 66 45.03 4.71 -20.28
C ARG A 66 45.96 3.56 -20.70
N SER A 67 45.51 2.33 -20.49
CA SER A 67 46.28 1.12 -20.81
C SER A 67 46.47 0.93 -22.32
N SER A 68 45.54 1.44 -23.14
CA SER A 68 45.63 1.42 -24.60
C SER A 68 46.21 2.71 -25.20
N LEU A 69 46.87 3.56 -24.40
CA LEU A 69 47.44 4.84 -24.84
C LEU A 69 46.42 5.76 -25.54
N GLY A 70 45.16 5.72 -25.09
CA GLY A 70 44.07 6.51 -25.64
C GLY A 70 43.40 5.92 -26.88
N ILE A 71 43.78 4.70 -27.30
CA ILE A 71 43.14 4.03 -28.44
C ILE A 71 41.84 3.35 -27.97
N PRO A 72 40.67 3.70 -28.54
CA PRO A 72 39.38 3.13 -28.13
C PRO A 72 39.22 1.70 -28.68
N THR A 73 39.73 0.76 -27.90
CA THR A 73 39.62 -0.68 -28.14
C THR A 73 38.17 -1.16 -28.01
N LYS A 74 37.90 -2.39 -28.45
CA LYS A 74 36.59 -3.04 -28.30
C LYS A 74 36.12 -3.02 -26.83
N ALA A 75 37.00 -3.37 -25.89
CA ALA A 75 36.69 -3.36 -24.47
C ALA A 75 36.25 -1.98 -23.94
N VAL A 76 36.90 -0.89 -24.40
CA VAL A 76 36.49 0.49 -24.05
C VAL A 76 35.08 0.80 -24.55
N ARG A 77 34.75 0.39 -25.79
CA ARG A 77 33.41 0.62 -26.35
C ARG A 77 32.34 -0.18 -25.62
N GLU A 78 32.63 -1.42 -25.24
CA GLU A 78 31.72 -2.26 -24.46
C GLU A 78 31.47 -1.67 -23.07
N LEU A 79 32.52 -1.21 -22.37
CA LEU A 79 32.37 -0.53 -21.08
C LEU A 79 31.55 0.77 -21.20
N LYS A 80 31.76 1.52 -22.29
CA LYS A 80 30.96 2.73 -22.55
C LYS A 80 29.51 2.41 -22.89
N GLY A 81 29.25 1.34 -23.64
CA GLY A 81 27.90 0.85 -23.91
C GLY A 81 27.19 0.41 -22.62
N LYS A 82 27.88 -0.33 -21.75
CA LYS A 82 27.37 -0.74 -20.44
C LYS A 82 27.05 0.47 -19.55
N GLU A 83 27.93 1.46 -19.52
CA GLU A 83 27.70 2.72 -18.79
C GLU A 83 26.40 3.39 -19.23
N MET A 84 26.19 3.55 -20.55
CA MET A 84 24.99 4.19 -21.09
C MET A 84 23.73 3.39 -20.79
N ALA A 85 23.76 2.07 -21.01
CA ALA A 85 22.64 1.19 -20.74
C ALA A 85 22.23 1.19 -19.25
N ASN A 86 23.22 1.17 -18.34
CA ASN A 86 22.94 1.22 -16.90
C ASN A 86 22.36 2.57 -16.48
N LEU A 87 22.77 3.68 -17.10
CA LEU A 87 22.18 5.00 -16.85
C LEU A 87 20.74 5.10 -17.33
N GLU A 88 20.48 4.68 -18.56
CA GLU A 88 19.13 4.66 -19.14
C GLU A 88 18.18 3.81 -18.28
N LEU A 89 18.62 2.59 -17.92
CA LEU A 89 17.83 1.71 -17.07
C LEU A 89 17.60 2.30 -15.66
N ALA A 90 18.60 2.99 -15.08
CA ALA A 90 18.44 3.65 -13.80
C ALA A 90 17.41 4.79 -13.86
N GLU A 91 17.41 5.58 -14.93
CA GLU A 91 16.45 6.66 -15.14
C GLU A 91 15.02 6.13 -15.32
N GLU A 92 14.84 5.08 -16.13
CA GLU A 92 13.55 4.41 -16.29
C GLU A 92 13.05 3.81 -14.97
N THR A 93 13.94 3.16 -14.21
CA THR A 93 13.60 2.58 -12.91
C THR A 93 13.13 3.65 -11.92
N LEU A 94 13.75 4.83 -11.93
CA LEU A 94 13.32 5.97 -11.09
C LEU A 94 11.97 6.54 -11.51
N LYS A 95 11.70 6.65 -12.82
CA LYS A 95 10.38 7.09 -13.31
C LYS A 95 9.28 6.16 -12.84
N ILE A 96 9.50 4.85 -12.93
CA ILE A 96 8.53 3.85 -12.43
C ILE A 96 8.36 3.98 -10.92
N ALA A 97 9.44 4.17 -10.17
CA ALA A 97 9.37 4.35 -8.72
C ALA A 97 8.56 5.60 -8.33
N GLU A 98 8.69 6.70 -9.10
CA GLU A 98 7.93 7.93 -8.89
C GLU A 98 6.45 7.75 -9.19
N GLU A 99 6.11 7.07 -10.29
CA GLU A 99 4.72 6.71 -10.63
C GLU A 99 4.08 5.84 -9.54
N GLU A 100 4.79 4.81 -9.05
CA GLU A 100 4.30 3.96 -7.96
C GLU A 100 4.14 4.72 -6.65
N LYS A 101 5.03 5.68 -6.36
CA LYS A 101 4.92 6.54 -5.18
C LYS A 101 3.66 7.41 -5.25
N ILE A 102 3.39 8.03 -6.41
CA ILE A 102 2.17 8.83 -6.62
C ILE A 102 0.93 7.95 -6.44
N GLN A 103 0.94 6.73 -6.99
CA GLN A 103 -0.16 5.77 -6.80
C GLN A 103 -0.35 5.40 -5.33
N ALA A 104 0.74 5.18 -4.58
CA ALA A 104 0.69 4.89 -3.16
C ALA A 104 0.14 6.06 -2.35
N GLU A 105 0.50 7.31 -2.67
CA GLU A 105 -0.06 8.52 -2.03
C GLU A 105 -1.57 8.63 -2.28
N MET A 106 -2.03 8.42 -3.52
CA MET A 106 -3.46 8.42 -3.86
C MET A 106 -4.23 7.32 -3.12
N GLN A 107 -3.65 6.12 -2.99
CA GLN A 107 -4.26 5.03 -2.25
C GLN A 107 -4.28 5.29 -0.74
N GLN A 108 -3.27 5.96 -0.20
CA GLN A 108 -3.19 6.31 1.21
C GLN A 108 -4.36 7.21 1.64
N GLU A 109 -4.71 8.21 0.82
CA GLU A 109 -5.86 9.08 1.08
C GLU A 109 -7.17 8.28 1.12
N ARG A 110 -7.38 7.38 0.16
CA ARG A 110 -8.56 6.50 0.13
C ARG A 110 -8.64 5.58 1.34
N LEU A 111 -7.51 4.97 1.73
CA LEU A 111 -7.42 4.12 2.92
C LEU A 111 -7.75 4.91 4.19
N PHE A 112 -7.33 6.17 4.28
CA PHE A 112 -7.65 7.02 5.42
C PHE A 112 -9.17 7.28 5.52
N GLU A 113 -9.83 7.58 4.40
CA GLU A 113 -11.29 7.77 4.34
C GLU A 113 -12.07 6.50 4.67
N GLN A 114 -11.65 5.36 4.09
CA GLN A 114 -12.24 4.05 4.38
C GLN A 114 -12.12 3.71 5.87
N ARG A 115 -10.95 3.94 6.47
CA ARG A 115 -10.72 3.73 7.91
C ARG A 115 -11.64 4.60 8.76
N GLN A 116 -11.81 5.88 8.42
CA GLN A 116 -12.73 6.76 9.16
C GLN A 116 -14.17 6.26 9.08
N THR A 117 -14.59 5.80 7.89
CA THR A 117 -15.93 5.24 7.66
C THR A 117 -16.15 4.00 8.51
N LEU A 118 -15.22 3.04 8.48
CA LEU A 118 -15.26 1.82 9.30
C LEU A 118 -15.33 2.12 10.80
N VAL A 119 -14.59 3.12 11.28
CA VAL A 119 -14.64 3.53 12.69
C VAL A 119 -16.02 4.09 13.04
N LYS A 120 -16.60 4.94 12.20
CA LYS A 120 -17.94 5.51 12.42
C LYS A 120 -19.00 4.41 12.42
N GLU A 121 -18.97 3.50 11.46
CA GLU A 121 -19.90 2.38 11.37
C GLU A 121 -19.81 1.47 12.59
N ARG A 122 -18.59 1.13 13.01
CA ARG A 122 -18.37 0.35 14.23
C ARG A 122 -18.94 1.04 15.46
N GLN A 123 -18.74 2.36 15.60
CA GLN A 123 -19.30 3.13 16.72
C GLN A 123 -20.83 3.13 16.71
N THR A 124 -21.45 3.27 15.54
CA THR A 124 -22.91 3.20 15.39
C THR A 124 -23.45 1.83 15.79
N LEU A 125 -22.84 0.73 15.31
CA LEU A 125 -23.25 -0.62 15.68
C LEU A 125 -23.13 -0.89 17.18
N VAL A 126 -22.09 -0.37 17.84
CA VAL A 126 -21.96 -0.48 19.29
C VAL A 126 -23.12 0.24 20.01
N LYS A 127 -23.48 1.45 19.58
CA LYS A 127 -24.61 2.19 20.16
C LYS A 127 -25.93 1.47 19.96
N GLU A 128 -26.18 0.95 18.76
CA GLU A 128 -27.40 0.20 18.44
C GLU A 128 -27.51 -1.08 19.27
N ARG A 129 -26.41 -1.84 19.36
CA ARG A 129 -26.33 -3.03 20.20
C ARG A 129 -26.62 -2.69 21.67
N ASP A 130 -26.03 -1.62 22.19
CA ASP A 130 -26.22 -1.23 23.59
C ASP A 130 -27.66 -0.76 23.87
N ALA A 131 -28.27 -0.04 22.94
CA ALA A 131 -29.67 0.37 23.02
C ALA A 131 -30.62 -0.84 23.01
N LEU A 132 -30.40 -1.79 22.09
CA LEU A 132 -31.17 -3.04 22.01
C LEU A 132 -31.02 -3.90 23.27
N ARG A 133 -29.81 -3.95 23.83
CA ARG A 133 -29.56 -4.67 25.09
C ARG A 133 -30.32 -4.05 26.25
N ARG A 134 -30.39 -2.72 26.33
CA ARG A 134 -31.19 -2.02 27.35
C ARG A 134 -32.67 -2.31 27.19
N GLN A 135 -33.23 -2.16 25.99
CA GLN A 135 -34.63 -2.46 25.70
C GLN A 135 -35.00 -3.91 26.08
N TYR A 136 -34.12 -4.86 25.81
CA TYR A 136 -34.33 -6.25 26.23
C TYR A 136 -34.39 -6.39 27.76
N TRP A 137 -33.44 -5.78 28.48
CA TRP A 137 -33.42 -5.84 29.95
C TRP A 137 -34.60 -5.11 30.58
N ASP A 138 -35.00 -3.97 30.04
CA ASP A 138 -36.18 -3.22 30.48
C ASP A 138 -37.45 -4.08 30.32
N ALA A 139 -37.62 -4.73 29.16
CA ALA A 139 -38.74 -5.63 28.92
C ALA A 139 -38.75 -6.86 29.84
N VAL A 140 -37.57 -7.46 30.12
CA VAL A 140 -37.45 -8.60 31.05
C VAL A 140 -37.78 -8.18 32.48
N LEU A 141 -37.39 -6.97 32.88
CA LEU A 141 -37.68 -6.43 34.22
C LEU A 141 -39.16 -6.10 34.36
N ASP A 142 -39.78 -5.49 33.37
CA ASP A 142 -41.22 -5.19 33.37
C ASP A 142 -42.06 -6.47 33.47
N ASP A 143 -41.70 -7.53 32.74
CA ASP A 143 -42.39 -8.84 32.75
C ASP A 143 -42.23 -9.59 34.10
N GLN A 144 -41.23 -9.24 34.92
CA GLN A 144 -41.04 -9.78 36.26
C GLN A 144 -41.77 -9.00 37.36
N ILE A 145 -42.26 -7.78 37.06
CA ILE A 145 -42.94 -6.90 38.02
C ILE A 145 -44.48 -7.02 37.89
N THR A 146 -44.99 -7.52 36.76
CA THR A 146 -46.40 -7.93 36.56
C THR A 146 -46.70 -9.34 37.03
#